data_AF-A0AAW1LIA4-F1
#
_entry.id   AF-A0AAW1LIA4-F1
#
_cell.length_a   1.000
_cell.length_b   1.000
_cell.length_c   1.000
_cell.angle_alpha   90.00
_cell.angle_beta   90.00
_cell.angle_gamma   90.00
#
_symmetry.space_group_name_H-M   'P 1'
#
loop_
_entity.id
_entity.type
_entity.pdbx_description
1 polymer ?
#
loop_
_entity_poly.entity_id
_entity_poly.type
_entity_poly.pdbx_seq_one_letter_code
_entity_poly.pdbx_strand_id
1 'polypeptide(L)'
;MWYMCVFFHRLLDYRKPEIEALFELFGDNNNGENYPSLEWKLPHKFHPDSPFHLVNIPSEDVARHIANRSILVKGMYELWGEGTTYEQLEEAVKSYPDERKLPYLSSKSTFRVTIDSFGKTFSTEEQKDLLEKLVFIPFQGRVNLRNPEHKFWLIEIDDYKSNNGLPPIVEKRIFFGREIGAADRKLLPTYQLKSRTYIGPTAMDAEMAFLMANQGLAAPGKLVFDPFVGTGSVLVAAAHFGAMTMILI
;
A
#
# COMPACT_ATOMS: atom_id res chain seq x y z
N MET A 1 -15.80 -1.21 -2.32
CA MET A 1 -15.50 -0.78 -0.94
C MET A 1 -14.33 0.19 -0.95
N TRP A 2 -14.36 1.24 -0.13
CA TRP A 2 -13.26 2.21 -0.08
C TRP A 2 -12.11 1.70 0.79
N TYR A 3 -10.90 1.72 0.24
CA TYR A 3 -9.64 1.44 0.94
C TYR A 3 -8.74 2.66 0.89
N MET A 4 -7.98 2.89 1.95
CA MET A 4 -6.91 3.89 1.94
C MET A 4 -5.62 3.26 1.45
N CYS A 5 -5.12 3.74 0.33
CA CYS A 5 -3.82 3.42 -0.20
C CYS A 5 -2.83 4.51 0.25
N VAL A 6 -1.80 4.10 0.98
CA VAL A 6 -0.69 4.97 1.39
C VAL A 6 0.51 4.62 0.52
N PHE A 7 0.97 5.58 -0.28
CA PHE A 7 2.09 5.40 -1.19
C PHE A 7 3.42 5.84 -0.58
N PHE A 8 4.53 5.31 -1.09
CA PHE A 8 5.84 5.94 -0.90
C PHE A 8 5.85 7.32 -1.56
N HIS A 9 6.50 8.29 -0.93
CA HIS A 9 6.56 9.67 -1.44
C HIS A 9 7.59 9.85 -2.57
N ARG A 10 7.41 9.10 -3.67
CA ARG A 10 8.22 9.12 -4.91
C ARG A 10 7.37 8.71 -6.11
N LEU A 11 7.85 8.97 -7.32
CA LEU A 11 7.23 8.54 -8.59
C LEU A 11 5.71 8.79 -8.60
N LEU A 12 5.32 10.03 -8.26
CA LEU A 12 3.93 10.41 -7.95
C LEU A 12 2.97 10.01 -9.07
N ASP A 13 3.38 10.26 -10.32
CA ASP A 13 2.59 10.00 -11.52
C ASP A 13 2.36 8.50 -11.79
N TYR A 14 3.16 7.62 -11.19
CA TYR A 14 3.04 6.17 -11.36
C TYR A 14 2.12 5.51 -10.32
N ARG A 15 1.74 6.23 -9.26
CA ARG A 15 0.97 5.66 -8.13
C ARG A 15 -0.39 5.11 -8.56
N LYS A 16 -1.22 5.92 -9.20
CA LYS A 16 -2.55 5.49 -9.67
C LYS A 16 -2.47 4.52 -10.84
N PRO A 17 -1.65 4.78 -11.89
CA PRO A 17 -1.51 3.84 -13.00
C PRO A 17 -1.05 2.45 -12.59
N GLU A 18 -0.18 2.34 -11.57
CA GLU A 18 0.19 1.03 -11.03
C GLU A 18 -1.03 0.29 -10.46
N ILE A 19 -1.84 0.96 -9.63
CA ILE A 19 -3.02 0.33 -9.01
C ILE A 19 -4.07 -0.02 -10.05
N GLU A 20 -4.25 0.83 -11.05
CA GLU A 20 -5.19 0.58 -12.16
C GLU A 20 -4.77 -0.63 -12.99
N ALA A 21 -3.48 -0.75 -13.34
CA ALA A 21 -2.96 -1.93 -14.04
C ALA A 21 -3.09 -3.21 -13.20
N LEU A 22 -2.83 -3.13 -11.88
CA LEU A 22 -3.00 -4.29 -11.00
C LEU A 22 -4.46 -4.66 -10.77
N PHE A 23 -5.36 -3.67 -10.81
CA PHE A 23 -6.79 -3.94 -10.79
C PHE A 23 -7.26 -4.60 -12.08
N GLU A 24 -6.76 -4.18 -13.25
CA GLU A 24 -7.01 -4.91 -14.50
C GLU A 24 -6.48 -6.35 -14.42
N LEU A 25 -5.31 -6.54 -13.81
CA LEU A 25 -4.70 -7.87 -13.70
C LEU A 25 -5.44 -8.82 -12.74
N PHE A 26 -5.99 -8.32 -11.62
CA PHE A 26 -6.57 -9.16 -10.57
C PHE A 26 -8.09 -9.04 -10.41
N GLY A 27 -8.68 -7.94 -10.87
CA GLY A 27 -10.10 -7.65 -10.77
C GLY A 27 -10.94 -8.42 -11.79
N ASP A 28 -10.37 -8.79 -12.93
CA ASP A 28 -11.10 -9.40 -14.06
C ASP A 28 -11.19 -10.94 -14.01
N ASN A 29 -11.21 -11.53 -12.81
CA ASN A 29 -11.41 -12.97 -12.69
C ASN A 29 -12.90 -13.33 -12.87
N ASN A 30 -13.28 -13.59 -14.13
CA ASN A 30 -14.17 -14.66 -14.60
C ASN A 30 -15.58 -14.37 -15.15
N ASN A 31 -16.07 -13.13 -15.30
CA ASN A 31 -17.47 -12.96 -15.77
C ASN A 31 -17.72 -12.03 -16.97
N GLY A 32 -16.69 -11.46 -17.61
CA GLY A 32 -16.91 -10.56 -18.76
C GLY A 32 -17.72 -9.30 -18.40
N GLU A 33 -17.82 -8.99 -17.10
CA GLU A 33 -18.34 -7.73 -16.63
C GLU A 33 -17.20 -6.71 -16.74
N ASN A 34 -17.33 -5.78 -17.69
CA ASN A 34 -16.49 -4.59 -17.72
C ASN A 34 -16.61 -3.87 -16.38
N TYR A 35 -15.64 -4.07 -15.48
CA TYR A 35 -15.57 -3.26 -14.28
C TYR A 35 -15.35 -1.80 -14.72
N PRO A 36 -16.13 -0.85 -14.19
CA PRO A 36 -15.84 0.55 -14.41
C PRO A 36 -14.43 0.87 -13.91
N SER A 37 -13.81 1.89 -14.51
CA SER A 37 -12.55 2.46 -14.02
C SER A 37 -12.59 2.67 -12.51
N LEU A 38 -11.48 2.39 -11.82
CA LEU A 38 -11.39 2.61 -10.39
C LEU A 38 -11.80 4.03 -10.01
N GLU A 39 -12.64 4.15 -8.98
CA GLU A 39 -12.99 5.44 -8.42
C GLU A 39 -11.94 5.86 -7.40
N TRP A 40 -11.46 7.09 -7.54
CA TRP A 40 -10.46 7.69 -6.65
C TRP A 40 -11.03 8.91 -5.94
N LYS A 41 -10.65 9.09 -4.68
CA LYS A 41 -10.82 10.36 -3.98
C LYS A 41 -9.65 10.63 -3.05
N LEU A 42 -9.42 11.90 -2.77
CA LEU A 42 -8.47 12.31 -1.75
C LEU A 42 -9.20 12.47 -0.41
N PRO A 43 -8.52 12.23 0.73
CA PRO A 43 -9.02 12.70 2.01
C PRO A 43 -9.29 14.22 1.96
N HIS A 44 -10.31 14.67 2.69
CA HIS A 44 -10.73 16.08 2.66
C HIS A 44 -9.55 17.04 2.93
N LYS A 45 -9.42 18.10 2.12
CA LYS A 45 -8.34 19.13 2.16
C LYS A 45 -6.91 18.63 1.88
N PHE A 46 -6.73 17.43 1.32
CA PHE A 46 -5.38 16.94 0.99
C PHE A 46 -4.91 17.47 -0.35
N HIS A 47 -3.61 17.81 -0.43
CA HIS A 47 -2.95 18.14 -1.70
C HIS A 47 -2.92 16.91 -2.64
N PRO A 48 -3.04 17.08 -3.97
CA PRO A 48 -2.97 15.97 -4.93
C PRO A 48 -1.73 15.07 -4.79
N ASP A 49 -0.58 15.66 -4.44
CA ASP A 49 0.69 14.93 -4.26
C ASP A 49 0.77 14.13 -2.95
N SER A 50 -0.24 14.27 -2.08
CA SER A 50 -0.33 13.52 -0.83
C SER A 50 -0.18 12.03 -1.08
N PRO A 51 0.59 11.29 -0.27
CA PRO A 51 0.68 9.85 -0.42
C PRO A 51 -0.60 9.11 -0.03
N PHE A 52 -1.59 9.80 0.56
CA PHE A 52 -2.84 9.21 1.05
C PHE A 52 -3.94 9.37 0.00
N HIS A 53 -4.41 8.24 -0.51
CA HIS A 53 -5.47 8.19 -1.49
C HIS A 53 -6.53 7.18 -1.07
N LEU A 54 -7.80 7.45 -1.37
CA LEU A 54 -8.88 6.50 -1.22
C LEU A 54 -9.24 5.95 -2.59
N VAL A 55 -9.36 4.63 -2.68
CA VAL A 55 -9.70 3.90 -3.90
C VAL A 55 -10.85 2.94 -3.64
N ASN A 56 -11.81 2.87 -4.55
CA ASN A 56 -12.94 1.95 -4.47
C ASN A 56 -12.61 0.63 -5.17
N ILE A 57 -12.44 -0.44 -4.40
CA ILE A 57 -12.11 -1.78 -4.91
C ILE A 57 -13.25 -2.75 -4.53
N PRO A 58 -13.72 -3.63 -5.43
CA PRO A 58 -14.91 -4.45 -5.22
C PRO A 58 -14.78 -5.47 -4.09
N SER A 59 -13.59 -5.99 -3.81
CA SER A 59 -13.38 -7.01 -2.77
C SER A 59 -12.05 -6.85 -2.03
N GLU A 60 -12.01 -7.39 -0.80
CA GLU A 60 -10.79 -7.42 0.02
C GLU A 60 -9.70 -8.28 -0.63
N ASP A 61 -10.07 -9.38 -1.28
CA ASP A 61 -9.12 -10.25 -1.96
C ASP A 61 -8.44 -9.51 -3.10
N VAL A 62 -9.17 -8.78 -3.94
CA VAL A 62 -8.57 -7.97 -5.02
C VAL A 62 -7.66 -6.89 -4.43
N ALA A 63 -8.11 -6.18 -3.39
CA ALA A 63 -7.30 -5.18 -2.69
C ALA A 63 -5.99 -5.77 -2.14
N ARG A 64 -6.05 -6.98 -1.57
CA ARG A 64 -4.89 -7.71 -1.04
C ARG A 64 -3.91 -8.11 -2.15
N HIS A 65 -4.41 -8.63 -3.28
CA HIS A 65 -3.56 -8.99 -4.41
C HIS A 65 -2.85 -7.75 -5.00
N ILE A 66 -3.59 -6.65 -5.19
CA ILE A 66 -3.03 -5.37 -5.64
C ILE A 66 -1.93 -4.91 -4.67
N ALA A 67 -2.24 -4.82 -3.38
CA ALA A 67 -1.29 -4.32 -2.38
C ALA A 67 -0.01 -5.18 -2.33
N ASN A 68 -0.13 -6.50 -2.34
CA ASN A 68 1.02 -7.41 -2.27
C ASN A 68 1.88 -7.39 -3.54
N ARG A 69 1.28 -7.09 -4.70
CA ARG A 69 1.97 -7.05 -6.00
C ARG A 69 2.58 -5.69 -6.33
N SER A 70 2.04 -4.63 -5.74
CA SER A 70 2.50 -3.26 -5.98
C SER A 70 3.93 -3.01 -5.53
N ILE A 71 4.50 -1.94 -6.05
CA ILE A 71 5.85 -1.44 -5.78
C ILE A 71 5.79 -0.15 -4.99
N LEU A 72 4.84 0.75 -5.30
CA LEU A 72 4.74 2.07 -4.68
C LEU A 72 3.83 2.11 -3.45
N VAL A 73 3.09 1.05 -3.13
CA VAL A 73 2.20 1.02 -1.96
C VAL A 73 2.96 0.69 -0.70
N LYS A 74 3.02 1.65 0.22
CA LYS A 74 3.51 1.43 1.58
C LYS A 74 2.54 0.55 2.37
N GLY A 75 1.24 0.75 2.18
CA GLY A 75 0.20 -0.10 2.74
C GLY A 75 -1.19 0.24 2.21
N MET A 76 -2.07 -0.75 2.19
CA MET A 76 -3.48 -0.61 1.86
C MET A 76 -4.31 -0.97 3.09
N TYR A 77 -5.26 -0.11 3.44
CA TYR A 77 -5.96 -0.16 4.72
C TYR A 77 -7.47 -0.10 4.55
N GLU A 78 -8.16 -0.96 5.30
CA GLU A 78 -9.57 -0.76 5.63
C GLU A 78 -9.65 0.25 6.78
N LEU A 79 -10.09 1.47 6.47
CA LEU A 79 -10.24 2.51 7.48
C LEU A 79 -11.45 2.24 8.36
N TRP A 80 -11.22 2.25 9.68
CA TRP A 80 -12.27 2.16 10.68
C TRP A 80 -12.66 3.54 11.20
N GLY A 81 -11.74 4.50 11.22
CA GLY A 81 -12.04 5.86 11.59
C GLY A 81 -10.98 6.85 11.13
N GLU A 82 -11.42 8.10 10.98
CA GLU A 82 -10.55 9.27 10.81
C GLU A 82 -11.01 10.38 11.77
N GLY A 83 -10.08 11.24 12.17
CA GLY A 83 -10.39 12.42 12.99
C GLY A 83 -9.25 13.44 12.97
N THR A 84 -9.53 14.66 13.39
CA THR A 84 -8.49 15.67 13.65
C THR A 84 -8.08 15.69 15.13
N THR A 85 -8.88 15.06 16.00
CA THR A 85 -8.60 14.78 17.42
C THR A 85 -8.82 13.30 17.75
N TYR A 86 -8.34 12.86 18.92
CA TYR A 86 -8.52 11.48 19.37
C TYR A 86 -9.97 11.16 19.73
N GLU A 87 -10.72 12.14 20.21
CA GLU A 87 -12.14 12.02 20.52
C GLU A 87 -12.97 11.78 19.25
N GLN A 88 -12.67 12.54 18.18
CA GLN A 88 -13.30 12.32 16.88
C GLN A 88 -12.94 10.96 16.29
N LEU A 89 -11.68 10.53 16.43
CA LEU A 89 -11.24 9.21 16.01
C LEU A 89 -12.00 8.11 16.76
N GLU A 90 -12.15 8.25 18.08
CA GLU A 90 -12.89 7.31 18.92
C GLU A 90 -14.35 7.20 18.49
N GLU A 91 -15.02 8.32 18.24
CA GLU A 91 -16.40 8.35 17.72
C GLU A 91 -16.48 7.67 16.35
N ALA A 92 -15.57 7.97 15.44
CA ALA A 92 -15.52 7.37 14.11
C ALA A 92 -15.33 5.84 14.19
N VAL A 93 -14.37 5.36 14.98
CA VAL A 93 -14.13 3.92 15.14
C VAL A 93 -15.30 3.22 15.82
N LYS A 94 -15.96 3.85 16.80
CA LYS A 94 -17.17 3.30 17.43
C LYS A 94 -18.34 3.20 16.45
N SER A 95 -18.55 4.22 15.61
CA SER A 95 -19.64 4.25 14.63
C SER A 95 -19.45 3.30 13.44
N TYR A 96 -18.23 2.85 13.18
CA TYR A 96 -17.95 1.88 12.13
C TYR A 96 -18.69 0.53 12.39
N PRO A 97 -19.16 -0.21 11.36
CA PRO A 97 -19.95 -1.42 11.58
C PRO A 97 -19.22 -2.52 12.37
N ASP A 98 -19.86 -2.99 13.45
CA ASP A 98 -19.30 -4.03 14.32
C ASP A 98 -19.11 -5.37 13.60
N GLU A 99 -20.04 -5.73 12.71
CA GLU A 99 -19.94 -6.93 11.87
C GLU A 99 -18.64 -6.99 11.04
N ARG A 100 -18.06 -5.82 10.72
CA ARG A 100 -16.79 -5.70 10.00
C ARG A 100 -15.57 -5.59 10.91
N LYS A 101 -15.72 -5.12 12.16
CA LYS A 101 -14.60 -5.00 13.12
C LYS A 101 -14.39 -6.25 13.94
N LEU A 102 -15.45 -6.77 14.54
CA LEU A 102 -15.42 -7.82 15.56
C LEU A 102 -14.68 -9.10 15.12
N PRO A 103 -14.75 -9.56 13.84
CA PRO A 103 -13.99 -10.72 13.41
C PRO A 103 -12.48 -10.59 13.66
N TYR A 104 -11.94 -9.37 13.58
CA TYR A 104 -10.51 -9.08 13.70
C TYR A 104 -10.06 -8.68 15.11
N LEU A 105 -11.01 -8.57 16.06
CA LEU A 105 -10.75 -8.24 17.47
C LEU A 105 -10.86 -9.46 18.40
N SER A 106 -11.15 -10.64 17.84
CA SER A 106 -11.44 -11.87 18.59
C SER A 106 -10.28 -12.36 19.45
N SER A 107 -10.60 -13.00 20.59
CA SER A 107 -9.61 -13.67 21.46
C SER A 107 -8.92 -14.87 20.82
N LYS A 108 -9.48 -15.38 19.71
CA LYS A 108 -8.91 -16.50 18.95
C LYS A 108 -7.77 -16.08 18.02
N SER A 109 -7.59 -14.79 17.75
CA SER A 109 -6.57 -14.31 16.83
C SER A 109 -5.44 -13.56 17.53
N THR A 110 -4.39 -13.28 16.77
CA THR A 110 -3.25 -12.47 17.17
C THR A 110 -3.22 -11.16 16.42
N PHE A 111 -2.78 -10.10 17.09
CA PHE A 111 -2.69 -8.79 16.46
C PHE A 111 -1.45 -8.00 16.87
N ARG A 112 -1.19 -6.95 16.09
CA ARG A 112 -0.27 -5.87 16.43
C ARG A 112 -0.90 -4.54 16.00
N VAL A 113 -0.70 -3.50 16.80
CA VAL A 113 -0.95 -2.12 16.40
C VAL A 113 0.40 -1.47 16.08
N THR A 114 0.50 -0.83 14.93
CA THR A 114 1.68 -0.06 14.51
C THR A 114 1.33 1.42 14.53
N ILE A 115 2.17 2.20 15.20
CA ILE A 115 2.09 3.66 15.18
C ILE A 115 3.03 4.16 14.10
N ASP A 116 2.51 4.98 13.20
CA ASP A 116 3.26 5.55 12.10
C ASP A 116 2.86 7.00 11.88
N SER A 117 3.70 7.73 11.17
CA SER A 117 3.40 9.09 10.77
C SER A 117 3.96 9.40 9.40
N PHE A 118 3.33 10.36 8.75
CA PHE A 118 3.98 11.04 7.64
C PHE A 118 4.80 12.21 8.23
N GLY A 119 6.00 12.49 7.69
CA GLY A 119 6.82 13.66 8.06
C GLY A 119 7.48 13.70 9.45
N LYS A 120 7.18 12.80 10.39
CA LYS A 120 7.87 12.68 11.69
C LYS A 120 8.18 11.23 12.07
N THR A 121 8.90 11.03 13.17
CA THR A 121 9.18 9.72 13.78
C THR A 121 8.87 9.81 15.25
N PHE A 122 8.20 8.79 15.80
CA PHE A 122 7.87 8.72 17.21
C PHE A 122 8.93 7.92 17.99
N SER A 123 9.30 8.44 19.15
CA SER A 123 10.03 7.71 20.19
C SER A 123 9.18 6.56 20.75
N THR A 124 9.83 5.61 21.43
CA THR A 124 9.15 4.47 22.06
C THR A 124 8.13 4.91 23.12
N GLU A 125 8.43 5.99 23.86
CA GLU A 125 7.54 6.54 24.88
C GLU A 125 6.30 7.17 24.25
N GLU A 126 6.47 7.99 23.20
CA GLU A 126 5.34 8.54 22.45
C GLU A 126 4.48 7.43 21.83
N GLN A 127 5.09 6.38 21.27
CA GLN A 127 4.32 5.25 20.74
C GLN A 127 3.49 4.57 21.83
N LYS A 128 4.01 4.44 23.05
CA LYS A 128 3.27 3.88 24.18
C LYS A 128 2.08 4.76 24.56
N ASP A 129 2.30 6.06 24.70
CA ASP A 129 1.23 7.02 25.03
C ASP A 129 0.12 7.02 23.97
N LEU A 130 0.50 6.89 22.70
CA LEU A 130 -0.44 6.79 21.58
C LEU A 130 -1.24 5.48 21.60
N LEU A 131 -0.63 4.36 22.01
CA LEU A 131 -1.34 3.10 22.19
C LEU A 131 -2.34 3.17 23.35
N GLU A 132 -2.00 3.85 24.45
CA GLU A 132 -2.90 4.05 25.59
C GLU A 132 -4.16 4.84 25.20
N LYS A 133 -4.07 5.73 24.20
CA LYS A 133 -5.23 6.44 23.64
C LYS A 133 -6.18 5.53 22.86
N LEU A 134 -5.78 4.32 22.49
CA LEU A 134 -6.59 3.37 21.72
C LEU A 134 -7.32 2.33 22.59
N VAL A 135 -7.30 2.49 23.91
CA VAL A 135 -7.93 1.56 24.87
C VAL A 135 -9.45 1.41 24.66
N PHE A 136 -10.10 2.38 24.01
CA PHE A 136 -11.51 2.29 23.66
C PHE A 136 -11.83 1.19 22.63
N ILE A 137 -10.82 0.65 21.93
CA ILE A 137 -10.99 -0.44 20.97
C ILE A 137 -10.91 -1.77 21.73
N PRO A 138 -11.96 -2.62 21.69
CA PRO A 138 -12.07 -3.80 22.54
C PRO A 138 -11.24 -4.99 22.00
N PHE A 139 -9.93 -4.82 21.85
CA PHE A 139 -9.03 -5.90 21.45
C PHE A 139 -9.06 -7.05 22.47
N GLN A 140 -9.54 -8.21 22.06
CA GLN A 140 -9.52 -9.44 22.88
C GLN A 140 -8.40 -10.41 22.46
N GLY A 141 -7.81 -10.21 21.28
CA GLY A 141 -6.75 -11.05 20.73
C GLY A 141 -5.44 -11.00 21.52
N ARG A 142 -4.50 -11.89 21.19
CA ARG A 142 -3.17 -11.89 21.79
C ARG A 142 -2.21 -10.99 21.00
N VAL A 143 -1.40 -10.18 21.68
CA VAL A 143 -0.39 -9.35 21.02
C VAL A 143 0.73 -10.23 20.46
N ASN A 144 1.01 -10.11 19.16
CA ASN A 144 2.14 -10.77 18.50
C ASN A 144 2.89 -9.76 17.61
N LEU A 145 4.06 -9.31 18.05
CA LEU A 145 4.82 -8.27 17.36
C LEU A 145 5.57 -8.77 16.11
N ARG A 146 5.78 -10.09 16.00
CA ARG A 146 6.62 -10.70 14.94
C ARG A 146 5.81 -11.20 13.76
N ASN A 147 4.77 -11.99 14.03
CA ASN A 147 3.93 -12.59 12.99
C ASN A 147 2.44 -12.58 13.39
N PRO A 148 1.82 -11.39 13.49
CA PRO A 148 0.40 -11.26 13.80
C PRO A 148 -0.48 -11.70 12.63
N GLU A 149 -1.67 -12.22 12.93
CA GLU A 149 -2.72 -12.46 11.92
C GLU A 149 -3.37 -11.16 11.45
N HIS A 150 -3.49 -10.18 12.35
CA HIS A 150 -4.08 -8.88 12.04
C HIS A 150 -3.12 -7.75 12.41
N LYS A 151 -2.85 -6.87 11.44
CA LYS A 151 -2.08 -5.66 11.68
C LYS A 151 -3.01 -4.46 11.62
N PHE A 152 -2.93 -3.63 12.64
CA PHE A 152 -3.65 -2.38 12.73
C PHE A 152 -2.67 -1.23 12.68
N TRP A 153 -3.11 -0.09 12.17
CA TRP A 153 -2.28 1.08 12.00
C TRP A 153 -2.99 2.31 12.54
N LEU A 154 -2.28 3.04 13.41
CA LEU A 154 -2.58 4.42 13.73
C LEU A 154 -1.60 5.27 12.93
N ILE A 155 -2.11 6.08 12.01
CA ILE A 155 -1.29 6.99 11.20
C ILE A 155 -1.64 8.42 11.58
N GLU A 156 -0.68 9.11 12.21
CA GLU A 156 -0.79 10.55 12.43
C GLU A 156 -0.12 11.35 11.30
N ILE A 157 -0.84 12.35 10.82
CA ILE A 157 -0.37 13.38 9.92
C ILE A 157 -0.47 14.68 10.69
N ASP A 158 0.67 15.27 11.03
CA ASP A 158 0.73 16.50 11.81
C ASP A 158 1.14 17.69 10.94
N ASP A 159 0.96 18.90 11.46
CA ASP A 159 1.50 20.11 10.81
C ASP A 159 3.03 20.08 10.87
N TYR A 160 3.69 19.68 9.78
CA TYR A 160 5.12 19.89 9.63
C TYR A 160 5.32 21.36 9.27
N LYS A 161 5.67 22.17 10.28
CA LYS A 161 5.95 23.60 10.15
C LYS A 161 7.13 23.96 9.23
N SER A 162 7.75 23.01 8.53
CA SER A 162 9.03 23.22 7.85
C SER A 162 9.01 22.81 6.37
N ASN A 163 9.82 23.55 5.62
CA ASN A 163 10.05 23.47 4.18
C ASN A 163 10.82 22.17 3.80
N ASN A 164 10.23 21.00 4.08
CA ASN A 164 10.88 19.69 3.96
C ASN A 164 10.65 19.02 2.60
N GLY A 165 10.12 19.75 1.61
CA GLY A 165 9.75 19.21 0.30
C GLY A 165 8.56 18.24 0.34
N LEU A 166 7.85 18.14 1.47
CA LEU A 166 6.60 17.38 1.59
C LEU A 166 5.40 18.26 1.22
N PRO A 167 4.31 17.67 0.69
CA PRO A 167 3.11 18.42 0.37
C PRO A 167 2.53 19.08 1.63
N PRO A 168 2.00 20.32 1.50
CA PRO A 168 1.48 21.05 2.64
C PRO A 168 0.30 20.31 3.26
N ILE A 169 0.26 20.28 4.59
CA ILE A 169 -0.87 19.75 5.36
C ILE A 169 -1.62 20.92 5.95
N VAL A 170 -2.90 21.00 5.57
CA VAL A 170 -3.78 22.08 6.01
C VAL A 170 -4.25 21.86 7.45
N GLU A 171 -4.34 20.60 7.89
CA GLU A 171 -4.93 20.23 9.17
C GLU A 171 -4.39 18.87 9.65
N LYS A 172 -4.16 18.74 10.95
CA LYS A 172 -3.79 17.47 11.58
C LYS A 172 -4.84 16.40 11.25
N ARG A 173 -4.39 15.19 10.92
CA ARG A 173 -5.26 14.03 10.72
C ARG A 173 -4.73 12.80 11.43
N ILE A 174 -5.66 11.99 11.91
CA ILE A 174 -5.40 10.73 12.57
C ILE A 174 -6.27 9.69 11.86
N PHE A 175 -5.64 8.63 11.38
CA PHE A 175 -6.33 7.50 10.75
C PHE A 175 -6.11 6.26 11.58
N PHE A 176 -7.18 5.49 11.77
CA PHE A 176 -7.09 4.16 12.34
C PHE A 176 -7.73 3.13 11.40
N GLY A 177 -7.05 2.02 11.17
CA GLY A 177 -7.55 0.97 10.30
C GLY A 177 -6.75 -0.32 10.33
N ARG A 178 -7.27 -1.33 9.62
CA ARG A 178 -6.67 -2.65 9.45
C ARG A 178 -5.88 -2.73 8.15
N GLU A 179 -4.66 -3.24 8.19
CA GLU A 179 -3.85 -3.51 6.99
C GLU A 179 -4.44 -4.69 6.22
N ILE A 180 -4.75 -4.45 4.96
CA ILE A 180 -5.16 -5.47 3.99
C ILE A 180 -3.93 -6.10 3.35
N GLY A 181 -2.95 -5.28 2.98
CA GLY A 181 -1.67 -5.73 2.42
C GLY A 181 -0.71 -4.57 2.22
N ALA A 182 0.51 -4.89 1.80
CA ALA A 182 1.56 -3.93 1.54
C ALA A 182 2.57 -4.52 0.53
N ALA A 183 3.30 -3.65 -0.16
CA ALA A 183 4.35 -4.08 -1.09
C ALA A 183 5.48 -4.85 -0.38
N ASP A 184 5.99 -5.91 -1.01
CA ASP A 184 7.20 -6.58 -0.52
C ASP A 184 8.45 -5.77 -0.87
N ARG A 185 8.91 -4.99 0.10
CA ARG A 185 10.11 -4.17 -0.06
C ARG A 185 11.40 -4.97 -0.24
N LYS A 186 11.42 -6.28 0.06
CA LYS A 186 12.61 -7.13 -0.15
C LYS A 186 12.81 -7.46 -1.62
N LEU A 187 11.79 -7.26 -2.45
CA LEU A 187 11.85 -7.46 -3.89
C LEU A 187 12.95 -6.59 -4.51
N LEU A 188 12.89 -5.27 -4.30
CA LEU A 188 13.79 -4.33 -4.98
C LEU A 188 15.29 -4.58 -4.68
N PRO A 189 15.74 -4.77 -3.42
CA PRO A 189 17.13 -5.10 -3.11
C PRO A 189 17.66 -6.34 -3.84
N THR A 190 16.79 -7.34 -4.07
CA THR A 190 17.15 -8.58 -4.76
C THR A 190 17.56 -8.33 -6.22
N TYR A 191 16.95 -7.34 -6.87
CA TYR A 191 17.12 -7.06 -8.30
C TYR A 191 17.95 -5.79 -8.62
N GLN A 192 18.58 -5.19 -7.60
CA GLN A 192 19.48 -4.06 -7.77
C GLN A 192 20.65 -4.40 -8.71
N LEU A 193 21.15 -3.43 -9.46
CA LEU A 193 22.23 -3.67 -10.44
C LEU A 193 23.47 -4.34 -9.83
N LYS A 194 23.80 -3.97 -8.58
CA LYS A 194 24.95 -4.52 -7.85
C LYS A 194 24.83 -6.01 -7.52
N SER A 195 23.63 -6.60 -7.54
CA SER A 195 23.42 -8.03 -7.31
C SER A 195 23.46 -8.87 -8.60
N ARG A 196 23.56 -8.24 -9.78
CA ARG A 196 23.56 -8.92 -11.08
C ARG A 196 24.96 -9.39 -11.47
N THR A 197 25.03 -10.55 -12.12
CA THR A 197 26.27 -11.09 -12.71
C THR A 197 26.77 -10.24 -13.88
N TYR A 198 25.86 -9.69 -14.69
CA TYR A 198 26.17 -8.80 -15.79
C TYR A 198 25.63 -7.40 -15.52
N ILE A 199 26.48 -6.39 -15.65
CA ILE A 199 26.18 -4.98 -15.38
C ILE A 199 26.49 -4.18 -16.63
N GLY A 200 25.54 -3.34 -17.05
CA GLY A 200 25.70 -2.43 -18.18
C GLY A 200 25.23 -1.02 -17.83
N PRO A 201 25.79 0.02 -18.48
CA PRO A 201 25.55 1.42 -18.13
C PRO A 201 24.13 1.90 -18.43
N THR A 202 23.41 1.21 -19.32
CA THR A 202 22.04 1.54 -19.75
C THR A 202 20.98 0.74 -19.02
N ALA A 203 21.36 0.05 -17.93
CA ALA A 203 20.44 -0.80 -17.19
C ALA A 203 19.40 0.03 -16.41
N MET A 204 18.13 -0.29 -16.62
CA MET A 204 17.03 0.38 -15.93
C MET A 204 17.02 0.05 -14.43
N ASP A 205 16.66 1.05 -13.61
CA ASP A 205 16.42 0.88 -12.17
C ASP A 205 15.36 -0.21 -11.90
N ALA A 206 15.54 -0.96 -10.81
CA ALA A 206 14.68 -2.09 -10.49
C ALA A 206 13.24 -1.66 -10.15
N GLU A 207 13.05 -0.55 -9.43
CA GLU A 207 11.72 -0.03 -9.07
C GLU A 207 10.94 0.30 -10.35
N MET A 208 11.58 1.01 -11.29
CA MET A 208 11.00 1.33 -12.59
C MET A 208 10.70 0.09 -13.44
N ALA A 209 11.62 -0.87 -13.49
CA ALA A 209 11.41 -2.09 -14.27
C ALA A 209 10.21 -2.91 -13.76
N PHE A 210 10.01 -3.00 -12.45
CA PHE A 210 8.84 -3.67 -11.86
C PHE A 210 7.54 -2.90 -12.08
N LEU A 211 7.58 -1.56 -12.02
CA LEU A 211 6.43 -0.73 -12.37
C LEU A 211 6.00 -0.94 -13.83
N MET A 212 6.97 -0.97 -14.75
CA MET A 212 6.71 -1.28 -16.15
C MET A 212 6.16 -2.70 -16.35
N ALA A 213 6.67 -3.69 -15.60
CA ALA A 213 6.15 -5.04 -15.66
C ALA A 213 4.70 -5.14 -15.15
N ASN A 214 4.35 -4.39 -14.10
CA ASN A 214 2.97 -4.26 -13.62
C ASN A 214 2.07 -3.58 -14.67
N GLN A 215 2.51 -2.47 -15.27
CA GLN A 215 1.76 -1.76 -16.32
C GLN A 215 1.63 -2.56 -17.62
N GLY A 216 2.63 -3.39 -17.95
CA GLY A 216 2.58 -4.38 -19.02
C GLY A 216 1.77 -5.63 -18.65
N LEU A 217 1.13 -5.62 -17.48
CA LEU A 217 0.27 -6.69 -16.95
C LEU A 217 0.97 -8.06 -16.91
N ALA A 218 2.29 -8.09 -16.68
CA ALA A 218 3.10 -9.29 -16.73
C ALA A 218 2.61 -10.33 -15.69
N ALA A 219 2.31 -11.54 -16.17
CA ALA A 219 1.77 -12.63 -15.37
C ALA A 219 1.97 -13.98 -16.08
N PRO A 220 1.80 -15.11 -15.37
CA PRO A 220 1.78 -16.44 -15.99
C PRO A 220 0.81 -16.50 -17.18
N GLY A 221 1.23 -17.18 -18.25
CA GLY A 221 0.45 -17.31 -19.49
C GLY A 221 0.57 -16.11 -20.45
N LYS A 222 1.28 -15.04 -20.07
CA LYS A 222 1.53 -13.89 -20.94
C LYS A 222 2.95 -13.89 -21.51
N LEU A 223 3.09 -13.37 -22.72
CA LEU A 223 4.37 -13.16 -23.40
C LEU A 223 4.76 -11.68 -23.31
N VAL A 224 5.95 -11.39 -22.80
CA VAL A 224 6.54 -10.04 -22.78
C VAL A 224 7.74 -10.04 -23.73
N PHE A 225 7.67 -9.19 -24.75
CA PHE A 225 8.71 -9.02 -25.75
C PHE A 225 9.37 -7.66 -25.59
N ASP A 226 10.70 -7.65 -25.48
CA ASP A 226 11.50 -6.43 -25.46
C ASP A 226 12.50 -6.44 -26.63
N PRO A 227 12.25 -5.66 -27.70
CA PRO A 227 13.15 -5.58 -28.85
C PRO A 227 14.44 -4.81 -28.56
N PHE A 228 14.57 -4.16 -27.39
CA PHE A 228 15.72 -3.36 -26.99
C PHE A 228 16.19 -3.72 -25.57
N VAL A 229 16.24 -5.03 -25.28
CA VAL A 229 16.42 -5.61 -23.93
C VAL A 229 17.63 -5.10 -23.15
N GLY A 230 18.74 -4.73 -23.81
CA GLY A 230 19.97 -4.32 -23.15
C GLY A 230 20.46 -5.37 -22.15
N THR A 231 20.54 -5.02 -20.86
CA THR A 231 20.91 -5.95 -19.77
C THR A 231 19.72 -6.71 -19.16
N GLY A 232 18.51 -6.54 -19.70
CA GLY A 232 17.33 -7.32 -19.35
C GLY A 232 16.54 -6.86 -18.13
N SER A 233 16.70 -5.62 -17.65
CA SER A 233 15.99 -5.15 -16.43
C SER A 233 14.48 -5.41 -16.47
N VAL A 234 13.79 -5.05 -17.56
CA VAL A 234 12.33 -5.19 -17.68
C VAL A 234 11.93 -6.66 -17.82
N LEU A 235 12.62 -7.42 -18.67
CA LEU A 235 12.34 -8.85 -18.83
C LEU A 235 12.59 -9.64 -17.55
N VAL A 236 13.62 -9.31 -16.77
CA VAL A 236 13.85 -9.94 -15.47
C VAL A 236 12.69 -9.66 -14.51
N ALA A 237 12.17 -8.43 -14.46
CA ALA A 237 11.00 -8.08 -13.67
C ALA A 237 9.74 -8.84 -14.14
N ALA A 238 9.50 -8.89 -15.47
CA ALA A 238 8.39 -9.64 -16.06
C ALA A 238 8.48 -11.15 -15.77
N ALA A 239 9.67 -11.73 -15.84
CA ALA A 239 9.92 -13.14 -15.53
C ALA A 239 9.76 -13.44 -14.04
N HIS A 240 10.19 -12.54 -13.14
CA HIS A 240 9.89 -12.66 -11.69
C HIS A 240 8.37 -12.76 -11.45
N PHE A 241 7.62 -12.03 -12.26
CA PHE A 241 6.17 -12.00 -12.28
C PHE A 241 5.51 -13.17 -13.02
N GLY A 242 6.31 -14.11 -13.54
CA GLY A 242 5.86 -15.37 -14.15
C GLY A 242 5.56 -15.29 -15.64
N ALA A 243 5.76 -14.14 -16.29
CA ALA A 243 5.59 -14.01 -17.73
C ALA A 243 6.69 -14.74 -18.50
N MET A 244 6.35 -15.27 -19.68
CA MET A 244 7.33 -15.74 -20.64
C MET A 244 7.99 -14.53 -21.30
N THR A 245 9.32 -14.52 -21.38
CA THR A 245 10.07 -13.39 -21.92
C THR A 245 10.75 -13.75 -23.23
N MET A 246 10.78 -12.80 -24.16
CA MET A 246 11.37 -12.97 -25.48
C MET A 246 12.19 -11.74 -25.87
N ILE A 247 13.31 -12.00 -26.56
CA ILE A 247 14.23 -10.99 -27.09
C ILE A 247 14.33 -11.14 -28.61
N LEU A 248 14.68 -10.06 -29.29
CA LEU A 248 15.14 -10.12 -30.68
C LEU A 248 16.65 -10.36 -30.68
N ILE A 249 17.09 -11.39 -31.40
CA ILE A 249 18.52 -11.71 -31.64
C ILE A 249 18.92 -11.18 -33.01
#